data_AF-A0A1B6JTE7-F1
#
_entry.id   AF-A0A1B6JTE7-F1
#
_cell.length_a   1.000
_cell.length_b   1.000
_cell.length_c   1.000
_cell.angle_alpha   90.00
_cell.angle_beta   90.00
_cell.angle_gamma   90.00
#
_symmetry.space_group_name_H-M   'P 1'
#
loop_
_entity.id
_entity.type
_entity.pdbx_description
1 polymer ?
#
loop_
_entity_poly.entity_id
_entity_poly.type
_entity_poly.pdbx_seq_one_letter_code
_entity_poly.pdbx_strand_id
1 'polypeptide(L)'
;RVVGVVVRNLNTAIDTTFYPTPEARLSNLRHRPIGIGVQGLADAFIALRMPYESEAARRLNRMIFETMYYAAIEASVGLATALGPYESFGGSHLSRGVFQFEIAGAKPSELWDWDAL
;
A
#
# COMPACT_ATOMS: atom_id res chain seq x y z
N ARG A 1 -7.57 6.90 5.47
CA ARG A 1 -6.99 8.09 6.17
C ARG A 1 -5.61 7.84 6.80
N VAL A 2 -5.45 7.01 7.84
CA VAL A 2 -4.17 6.84 8.57
C VAL A 2 -3.06 6.32 7.64
N VAL A 3 -3.35 5.30 6.83
CA VAL A 3 -2.40 4.77 5.83
C VAL A 3 -1.88 5.86 4.89
N GLY A 4 -2.75 6.75 4.40
CA GLY A 4 -2.33 7.86 3.55
C GLY A 4 -1.39 8.85 4.25
N VAL A 5 -1.49 9.02 5.57
CA VAL A 5 -0.48 9.79 6.34
C VAL A 5 0.85 9.04 6.36
N VAL A 6 0.83 7.73 6.59
CA VAL A 6 2.03 6.89 6.58
C VAL A 6 2.72 6.90 5.21
N VAL A 7 1.96 6.84 4.11
CA VAL A 7 2.51 6.98 2.73
C VAL A 7 3.30 8.28 2.58
N ARG A 8 2.73 9.41 3.02
CA ARG A 8 3.42 10.71 2.93
C ARG A 8 4.68 10.74 3.80
N ASN A 9 4.59 10.24 5.03
CA ASN A 9 5.74 10.19 5.94
C ASN A 9 6.88 9.34 5.35
N LEU A 10 6.56 8.14 4.83
CA LEU A 10 7.56 7.25 4.24
C LEU A 10 8.12 7.82 2.93
N ASN A 11 7.31 8.47 2.10
CA ASN A 11 7.81 9.15 0.91
C ASN A 11 8.77 10.29 1.26
N THR A 12 8.49 11.09 2.29
CA THR A 12 9.43 12.12 2.79
C THR A 12 10.72 11.48 3.31
N ALA A 13 10.63 10.34 4.00
CA ALA A 13 11.81 9.65 4.52
C ALA A 13 12.77 9.19 3.40
N ILE A 14 12.28 8.88 2.19
CA ILE A 14 13.13 8.54 1.04
C ILE A 14 14.08 9.70 0.70
N ASP A 15 13.62 10.95 0.81
CA ASP A 15 14.41 12.11 0.46
C ASP A 15 15.35 12.57 1.59
N THR A 16 14.96 12.32 2.85
CA THR A 16 15.70 12.79 4.02
C THR A 16 16.62 11.75 4.66
N THR A 17 16.51 10.47 4.28
CA THR A 17 17.32 9.41 4.88
C THR A 17 18.79 9.51 4.46
N PHE A 18 19.69 9.10 5.35
CA PHE A 18 21.07 8.84 5.00
C PHE A 18 21.18 7.49 4.29
N TYR A 19 21.83 7.48 3.12
CA TYR A 19 22.10 6.27 2.36
C TYR A 19 23.55 5.83 2.57
N PRO A 20 23.81 4.63 3.11
CA PRO A 20 25.16 4.16 3.37
C PRO A 20 25.96 3.87 2.10
N THR A 21 25.30 3.63 0.97
CA THR A 21 25.93 3.40 -0.32
C THR A 21 25.22 4.16 -1.45
N PRO A 22 25.94 4.56 -2.51
CA PRO A 22 25.33 5.25 -3.65
C PRO A 22 24.30 4.40 -4.41
N GLU A 23 24.47 3.07 -4.43
CA GLU A 23 23.53 2.14 -5.07
C GLU A 23 22.18 2.13 -4.35
N ALA A 24 22.19 2.16 -3.00
CA ALA A 24 20.97 2.24 -2.21
C ALA A 24 20.21 3.55 -2.50
N ARG A 25 20.94 4.68 -2.59
CA ARG A 25 20.37 5.97 -2.95
C ARG A 25 19.77 5.97 -4.35
N LEU A 26 20.51 5.44 -5.33
CA LEU A 26 20.05 5.35 -6.72
C LEU A 26 18.76 4.53 -6.82
N SER A 27 18.74 3.35 -6.20
CA SER A 27 17.57 2.46 -6.20
C SER A 27 16.34 3.14 -5.59
N ASN A 28 16.47 3.71 -4.39
CA ASN A 28 15.35 4.34 -3.70
C ASN A 28 14.84 5.58 -4.43
N LEU A 29 15.70 6.45 -4.97
CA LEU A 29 15.24 7.65 -5.66
C LEU A 29 14.55 7.33 -6.99
N ARG A 30 15.01 6.28 -7.69
CA ARG A 30 14.44 5.86 -8.97
C ARG A 30 13.07 5.18 -8.83
N HIS A 31 12.94 4.29 -7.85
CA HIS A 31 11.77 3.41 -7.71
C HIS A 31 10.82 3.83 -6.59
N ARG A 32 11.31 4.64 -5.65
CA ARG A 32 10.59 5.15 -4.46
C ARG A 32 9.72 4.11 -3.71
N PRO A 33 10.22 2.89 -3.43
CA PRO A 33 9.42 1.88 -2.77
C PRO A 33 9.17 2.23 -1.29
N ILE A 34 7.99 1.90 -0.79
CA ILE A 34 7.64 2.00 0.64
C ILE A 34 6.99 0.69 1.12
N GLY A 35 7.18 0.38 2.40
CA GLY A 35 6.57 -0.77 3.06
C GLY A 35 5.67 -0.32 4.20
N ILE A 36 4.39 -0.70 4.18
CA ILE A 36 3.41 -0.40 5.24
C ILE A 36 2.93 -1.72 5.81
N GLY A 37 3.21 -1.95 7.10
CA GLY A 37 2.79 -3.14 7.84
C GLY A 37 1.68 -2.84 8.85
N VAL A 38 1.30 -3.89 9.58
CA VAL A 38 0.39 -3.80 10.73
C VAL A 38 1.01 -4.50 11.94
N GLN A 39 0.52 -4.14 13.11
CA GLN A 39 0.74 -4.85 14.37
C GLN A 39 -0.60 -4.96 15.09
N GLY A 40 -0.73 -5.95 15.99
CA GLY A 40 -1.97 -6.12 16.77
C GLY A 40 -3.14 -6.74 16.02
N LEU A 41 -2.90 -7.52 14.96
CA LEU A 41 -3.98 -8.20 14.23
C LEU A 41 -4.69 -9.24 15.12
N ALA A 42 -3.93 -10.03 15.89
CA ALA A 42 -4.48 -10.98 16.84
C ALA A 42 -5.26 -10.27 17.95
N ASP A 43 -4.73 -9.18 18.48
CA ASP A 43 -5.40 -8.34 19.49
C ASP A 43 -6.73 -7.79 18.97
N ALA A 44 -6.78 -7.34 17.71
CA ALA A 44 -8.01 -6.88 17.07
C ALA A 44 -9.06 -8.00 16.99
N PHE A 45 -8.65 -9.22 16.61
CA PHE A 45 -9.57 -10.37 16.60
C PHE A 45 -10.06 -10.73 18.01
N ILE A 46 -9.18 -10.72 19.01
CA ILE A 46 -9.55 -10.97 20.41
C ILE A 46 -10.55 -9.93 20.91
N ALA A 47 -10.29 -8.65 20.65
CA ALA A 47 -11.17 -7.54 21.05
C ALA A 47 -12.57 -7.67 20.43
N LEU A 48 -12.65 -8.17 19.20
CA LEU A 48 -13.91 -8.45 18.49
C LEU A 48 -14.50 -9.82 18.80
N ARG A 49 -13.88 -10.59 19.72
CA ARG A 49 -14.27 -11.97 20.07
C ARG A 49 -14.36 -12.90 18.86
N MET A 50 -13.47 -12.71 17.89
CA MET A 50 -13.36 -13.54 16.70
C MET A 50 -12.23 -14.56 16.89
N PRO A 51 -12.52 -15.88 16.87
CA PRO A 51 -11.46 -16.89 16.79
C PRO A 51 -10.62 -16.66 15.53
N TYR A 52 -9.30 -16.80 15.63
CA TYR A 52 -8.37 -16.47 14.55
C TYR A 52 -8.70 -17.21 13.23
N GLU A 53 -9.11 -18.47 13.33
CA GLU A 53 -9.44 -19.33 12.18
C GLU A 53 -10.89 -19.18 11.71
N SER A 54 -11.69 -18.34 12.37
CA SER A 54 -13.10 -18.16 12.01
C SER A 54 -13.26 -17.47 10.65
N GLU A 55 -14.35 -17.79 9.95
CA GLU A 55 -14.66 -17.12 8.68
C GLU A 55 -14.87 -15.60 8.86
N ALA A 56 -15.33 -15.16 10.04
CA ALA A 56 -15.43 -13.73 10.37
C ALA A 56 -14.05 -13.05 10.40
N ALA A 57 -13.05 -13.67 11.07
CA ALA A 57 -11.69 -13.16 11.09
C ALA A 57 -11.05 -13.16 9.69
N ARG A 58 -11.29 -14.21 8.88
CA ARG A 58 -10.81 -14.28 7.49
C ARG A 58 -11.38 -13.16 6.62
N ARG A 59 -12.68 -12.85 6.75
CA ARG A 59 -13.31 -11.73 6.04
C ARG A 59 -12.75 -10.38 6.50
N LEU A 60 -12.65 -10.16 7.81
CA LEU A 60 -12.10 -8.92 8.36
C LEU A 60 -10.64 -8.71 7.93
N ASN A 61 -9.84 -9.78 7.92
CA ASN A 61 -8.46 -9.74 7.44
C ASN A 61 -8.40 -9.21 5.99
N ARG A 62 -9.22 -9.75 5.08
CA ARG A 62 -9.28 -9.28 3.69
C ARG A 62 -9.65 -7.79 3.63
N MET A 63 -10.69 -7.37 4.36
CA MET A 63 -11.14 -5.97 4.36
C MET A 63 -10.08 -5.00 4.91
N ILE A 64 -9.33 -5.39 5.96
CA ILE A 64 -8.25 -4.58 6.52
C ILE A 64 -7.18 -4.33 5.45
N PHE A 65 -6.64 -5.40 4.85
CA PHE A 65 -5.55 -5.27 3.89
C PHE A 65 -5.99 -4.63 2.57
N GLU A 66 -7.22 -4.88 2.13
CA GLU A 66 -7.81 -4.21 0.98
C GLU A 66 -7.91 -2.70 1.21
N THR A 67 -8.45 -2.29 2.37
CA THR A 67 -8.54 -0.87 2.76
C THR A 67 -7.17 -0.22 2.87
N MET A 68 -6.19 -0.93 3.41
CA MET A 68 -4.83 -0.42 3.48
C MET A 68 -4.22 -0.23 2.10
N TYR A 69 -4.37 -1.22 1.21
CA TYR A 69 -3.84 -1.13 -0.14
C TYR A 69 -4.48 0.00 -0.93
N TYR A 70 -5.82 0.10 -0.90
CA TYR A 70 -6.55 1.18 -1.56
C TYR A 70 -6.08 2.56 -1.09
N ALA A 71 -6.08 2.78 0.23
CA ALA A 71 -5.65 4.05 0.81
C ALA A 71 -4.17 4.36 0.56
N ALA A 72 -3.33 3.34 0.38
CA ALA A 72 -1.93 3.54 0.03
C ALA A 72 -1.75 4.01 -1.41
N ILE A 73 -2.46 3.36 -2.35
CA ILE A 73 -2.44 3.75 -3.77
C ILE A 73 -3.07 5.14 -3.94
N GLU A 74 -4.24 5.41 -3.36
CA GLU A 74 -4.91 6.73 -3.43
C GLU A 74 -3.98 7.86 -2.98
N ALA A 75 -3.29 7.69 -1.85
CA ALA A 75 -2.34 8.68 -1.37
C ALA A 75 -1.10 8.80 -2.28
N SER A 76 -0.65 7.70 -2.88
CA SER A 76 0.46 7.69 -3.83
C SER A 76 0.10 8.37 -5.15
N VAL A 77 -1.13 8.17 -5.65
CA VAL A 77 -1.69 8.89 -6.81
C VAL A 77 -1.70 10.39 -6.52
N GLY A 78 -2.20 10.82 -5.35
CA GLY A 78 -2.18 12.23 -4.97
C GLY A 78 -0.77 12.83 -4.93
N LEU A 79 0.24 12.07 -4.47
CA LEU A 79 1.64 12.49 -4.55
C LEU A 79 2.15 12.56 -5.99
N ALA A 80 1.82 11.60 -6.84
CA ALA A 80 2.21 11.57 -8.24
C ALA A 80 1.56 12.73 -9.03
N THR A 81 0.33 13.12 -8.71
CA THR A 81 -0.32 14.31 -9.29
C THR A 81 0.42 15.59 -8.90
N ALA A 82 0.91 15.70 -7.66
CA ALA A 82 1.57 16.91 -7.16
C ALA A 82 3.06 17.00 -7.56
N LEU A 83 3.76 15.87 -7.61
CA LEU A 83 5.23 15.81 -7.72
C LEU A 83 5.71 15.12 -9.01
N GLY A 84 4.79 14.53 -9.78
CA GLY A 84 5.11 13.60 -10.85
C GLY A 84 5.27 12.16 -10.35
N PRO A 85 5.06 11.15 -11.22
CA PRO A 85 5.31 9.75 -10.88
C PRO A 85 6.81 9.48 -10.67
N TYR A 86 7.15 8.39 -9.98
CA TYR A 86 8.54 7.95 -9.86
C TYR A 86 9.11 7.57 -11.24
N GLU A 87 10.43 7.69 -11.40
CA GLU A 87 11.12 7.63 -12.70
C GLU A 87 10.80 6.35 -13.48
N SER A 88 10.74 5.20 -12.80
CA SER A 88 10.47 3.91 -13.43
C SER A 88 8.99 3.50 -13.42
N PHE A 89 8.04 4.43 -13.29
CA PHE A 89 6.61 4.11 -13.30
C PHE A 89 6.15 3.65 -14.69
N GLY A 90 6.60 4.30 -15.75
CA GLY A 90 6.23 3.97 -17.12
C GLY A 90 6.62 2.53 -17.49
N GLY A 91 5.64 1.75 -17.96
CA GLY A 91 5.83 0.34 -18.32
C GLY A 91 5.62 -0.65 -17.17
N SER A 92 5.38 -0.18 -15.94
CA SER A 92 5.01 -1.01 -14.81
C SER A 92 3.60 -1.63 -14.97
N HIS A 93 3.27 -2.63 -14.15
CA HIS A 93 1.92 -3.19 -14.06
C HIS A 93 0.88 -2.11 -13.72
N LEU A 94 1.14 -1.31 -12.68
CA LEU A 94 0.24 -0.23 -12.26
C LEU A 94 0.06 0.85 -13.34
N SER A 95 1.09 1.16 -14.14
CA SER A 95 0.94 2.11 -15.27
C SER A 95 0.01 1.59 -16.38
N ARG A 96 -0.30 0.30 -16.37
CA ARG A 96 -1.25 -0.35 -17.28
C ARG A 96 -2.59 -0.66 -16.60
N GLY A 97 -2.83 -0.10 -15.41
CA GLY A 97 -4.02 -0.38 -14.61
C GLY A 97 -4.05 -1.77 -13.97
N VAL A 98 -2.92 -2.49 -13.92
CA VAL A 98 -2.87 -3.84 -13.34
C VAL A 98 -2.44 -3.79 -11.88
N PHE A 99 -3.37 -4.12 -10.98
CA PHE A 99 -3.17 -4.08 -9.54
C PHE A 99 -2.63 -5.40 -8.96
N GLN A 100 -2.15 -5.36 -7.71
CA GLN A 100 -1.55 -6.52 -7.06
C GLN A 100 -2.50 -7.72 -6.94
N PHE A 101 -3.79 -7.48 -6.68
CA PHE A 101 -4.77 -8.57 -6.59
C PHE A 101 -4.99 -9.26 -7.93
N GLU A 102 -4.90 -8.55 -9.06
CA GLU A 102 -5.02 -9.14 -10.39
C GLU A 102 -3.81 -10.02 -10.72
N ILE A 103 -2.61 -9.58 -10.35
CA ILE A 103 -1.39 -10.39 -10.47
C ILE A 103 -1.53 -11.69 -9.66
N ALA A 104 -2.17 -11.62 -8.50
CA ALA A 104 -2.44 -12.78 -7.64
C ALA A 104 -3.63 -13.65 -8.10
N GLY A 105 -4.32 -13.29 -9.19
CA GLY A 105 -5.53 -13.98 -9.65
C GLY A 105 -6.73 -13.84 -8.70
N ALA A 106 -6.74 -12.80 -7.87
CA ALA A 106 -7.79 -12.47 -6.92
C ALA A 106 -8.66 -11.31 -7.43
N LYS A 107 -9.86 -11.19 -6.85
CA LYS A 107 -10.76 -10.05 -7.06
C LYS A 107 -10.91 -9.27 -5.74
N PRO A 108 -10.95 -7.94 -5.79
CA PRO A 108 -11.25 -7.14 -4.62
C PRO A 108 -12.72 -7.34 -4.20
N SER A 109 -13.07 -6.86 -3.02
CA SER A 109 -14.48 -6.77 -2.62
C SER A 109 -15.12 -5.50 -3.20
N GLU A 110 -16.42 -5.32 -2.96
CA GLU A 110 -17.15 -4.09 -3.34
C GLU A 110 -16.97 -2.95 -2.32
N LEU A 111 -16.02 -3.09 -1.37
CA LEU A 111 -15.83 -2.11 -0.29
C LEU A 111 -15.26 -0.78 -0.80
N TRP A 112 -14.46 -0.83 -1.87
CA TRP A 112 -13.79 0.34 -2.46
C TRP A 112 -13.98 0.35 -3.97
N ASP A 113 -14.07 1.55 -4.54
CA ASP A 113 -14.21 1.76 -5.98
C ASP A 113 -12.83 1.73 -6.67
N TRP A 114 -12.38 0.53 -7.00
CA TRP A 114 -11.07 0.33 -7.66
C TRP A 114 -11.02 0.83 -9.10
N ASP A 115 -12.17 0.99 -9.76
CA ASP A 115 -12.24 1.47 -11.14
C ASP A 115 -12.07 3.00 -11.21
N ALA A 116 -12.48 3.71 -10.16
CA ALA A 116 -12.32 5.17 -10.05
C ALA A 116 -10.91 5.61 -9.60
N LEU A 117 -10.09 4.69 -9.09
CA LEU A 117 -8.77 4.94 -8.50
C LEU A 117 -7.66 5.07 -9.55
#